data_AF-A0A3N2RKC1-F1
#
_entry.id   AF-A0A3N2RKC1-F1
#
_cell.length_a   1.000
_cell.length_b   1.000
_cell.length_c   1.000
_cell.angle_alpha   90.00
_cell.angle_beta   90.00
_cell.angle_gamma   90.00
#
_symmetry.space_group_name_H-M   'P 1'
#
loop_
_entity.id
_entity.type
_entity.pdbx_description
1 polymer ?
#
loop_
_entity_poly.entity_id
_entity_poly.type
_entity_poly.pdbx_seq_one_letter_code
_entity_poly.pdbx_strand_id
1 'polypeptide(L)'
;MGPRDRQYSIRPKAPTLLALLLFALALSVAVPALRKPEREGWIALPPQPMDASDPDIRQLLTKSEQLTLPREVEGEGSLSERCGEDDTEAEAIPAGQVSAPPSSYDPSSTPPPSPPPMPEQRYIAVLGHGPLGGRETRRIQIDIDGEQARIRVRDGDVSLRFQPPPVLEARQPRYAERRVPLAALAPLRDAWSAPELWTAGQRSAAWCADNHGLREAFFEACVYGRYYARDRACDRAAQEPLAQLWARIVELAPAPPPRAP
;
A
#
# COMPACT_ATOMS: atom_id res chain seq x y z
N MET A 1 -4.03 -33.47 56.15
CA MET A 1 -2.73 -32.81 56.38
C MET A 1 -2.16 -32.44 55.03
N GLY A 2 -2.29 -31.17 54.62
CA GLY A 2 -1.78 -30.69 53.33
C GLY A 2 -0.42 -30.00 53.50
N PRO A 3 0.47 -30.08 52.50
CA PRO A 3 1.78 -29.46 52.57
C PRO A 3 1.64 -27.93 52.59
N ARG A 4 2.29 -27.29 53.57
CA ARG A 4 2.38 -25.84 53.68
C ARG A 4 3.30 -25.32 52.58
N ASP A 5 2.73 -24.61 51.61
CA ASP A 5 3.47 -23.82 50.64
C ASP A 5 4.35 -22.79 51.35
N ARG A 6 5.68 -22.98 51.26
CA ARG A 6 6.66 -21.97 51.67
C ARG A 6 6.74 -20.92 50.57
N GLN A 7 6.09 -19.79 50.80
CA GLN A 7 6.34 -18.58 50.02
C GLN A 7 7.77 -18.09 50.27
N TYR A 8 8.68 -18.37 49.33
CA TYR A 8 10.01 -17.77 49.33
C TYR A 8 9.89 -16.32 48.83
N SER A 9 9.88 -15.38 49.77
CA SER A 9 10.07 -13.95 49.48
C SER A 9 11.51 -13.71 49.03
N ILE A 10 11.76 -13.75 47.72
CA ILE A 10 13.03 -13.34 47.14
C ILE A 10 13.09 -11.81 47.20
N ARG A 11 13.81 -11.25 48.18
CA ARG A 11 14.16 -9.83 48.18
C ARG A 11 15.40 -9.65 47.31
N PRO A 12 15.31 -9.01 46.13
CA PRO A 12 16.49 -8.73 45.33
C PRO A 12 17.42 -7.81 46.12
N LYS A 13 18.70 -8.16 46.19
CA LYS A 13 19.71 -7.32 46.83
C LYS A 13 19.94 -6.08 45.95
N ALA A 14 20.16 -4.92 46.58
CA ALA A 14 20.44 -3.64 45.90
C ALA A 14 21.40 -3.74 44.69
N PRO A 15 22.54 -4.47 44.73
CA PRO A 15 23.43 -4.61 43.57
C PRO A 15 22.77 -5.32 42.37
N THR A 16 21.87 -6.28 42.63
CA THR A 16 21.15 -7.02 41.58
C THR A 16 20.15 -6.11 40.85
N LEU A 17 19.51 -5.19 41.59
CA LEU A 17 18.61 -4.19 41.04
C LEU A 17 19.35 -3.17 40.15
N LEU A 18 20.53 -2.71 40.59
CA LEU A 18 21.36 -1.80 39.80
C LEU A 18 21.83 -2.46 38.49
N ALA A 19 22.27 -3.73 38.55
CA ALA A 19 22.69 -4.46 37.36
C ALA A 19 21.55 -4.64 36.35
N LEU A 20 20.34 -4.94 36.80
CA LEU A 20 19.16 -5.04 35.93
C LEU A 20 18.80 -3.70 35.28
N LEU A 21 18.87 -2.60 36.03
CA LEU A 21 18.62 -1.26 35.49
C LEU A 21 19.67 -0.88 34.42
N LEU A 22 20.95 -1.14 34.68
CA LEU A 22 22.01 -0.89 33.72
C LEU A 22 21.86 -1.76 32.46
N PHE A 23 21.47 -3.02 32.62
CA PHE A 23 21.22 -3.92 31.49
C PHE A 23 20.00 -3.48 30.67
N ALA A 24 18.91 -3.07 31.32
CA ALA A 24 17.74 -2.49 30.65
C ALA A 24 18.09 -1.18 29.91
N LEU A 25 18.91 -0.33 30.51
CA LEU A 25 19.39 0.90 29.88
C LEU A 25 20.28 0.59 28.66
N ALA A 26 21.21 -0.36 28.79
CA ALA A 26 22.05 -0.81 27.69
C ALA A 26 21.22 -1.42 26.55
N LEU A 27 20.23 -2.25 26.85
CA LEU A 27 19.28 -2.77 25.86
C LEU A 27 18.47 -1.65 25.18
N SER A 28 18.03 -0.63 25.93
CA SER A 28 17.28 0.49 25.36
C SER A 28 18.09 1.32 24.34
N VAL A 29 19.42 1.31 24.46
CA VAL A 29 20.33 2.00 23.52
C VAL A 29 20.83 1.08 22.41
N ALA A 30 21.09 -0.20 22.71
CA ALA A 30 21.61 -1.17 21.75
C ALA A 30 20.53 -1.69 20.78
N VAL A 31 19.27 -1.82 21.22
CA VAL A 31 18.18 -2.30 20.36
C VAL A 31 17.91 -1.37 19.18
N PRO A 32 17.83 -0.02 19.34
CA PRO A 32 17.74 0.90 18.20
C PRO A 32 18.95 0.84 17.27
N ALA A 33 20.16 0.65 17.80
CA ALA A 33 21.39 0.61 17.01
C ALA A 33 21.57 -0.70 16.21
N LEU A 34 20.99 -1.81 16.69
CA LEU A 34 20.98 -3.11 16.00
C LEU A 34 19.80 -3.27 15.05
N ARG A 35 18.72 -2.49 15.22
CA ARG A 35 17.71 -2.35 14.18
C ARG A 35 18.41 -1.66 13.01
N LYS A 36 18.53 -2.36 11.87
CA LYS A 36 18.84 -1.71 10.58
C LYS A 36 18.00 -0.43 10.52
N PRO A 37 18.58 0.73 10.15
CA PRO A 37 17.78 1.94 9.98
C PRO A 37 16.60 1.54 9.12
N GLU A 38 15.41 1.59 9.72
CA GLU A 38 14.16 1.30 9.05
C GLU A 38 14.16 2.30 7.90
N ARG A 39 14.41 1.83 6.67
CA ARG A 39 14.57 2.72 5.53
C ARG A 39 13.27 3.50 5.45
N GLU A 40 13.34 4.80 5.74
CA GLU A 40 12.17 5.65 5.67
C GLU A 40 11.68 5.62 4.22
N GLY A 41 10.44 5.20 4.04
CA GLY A 41 9.79 5.29 2.74
C GLY A 41 9.82 6.73 2.23
N TRP A 42 9.65 6.90 0.93
CA TRP A 42 9.53 8.21 0.29
C TRP A 42 8.46 9.09 0.96
N ILE A 43 7.37 8.49 1.44
CA ILE A 43 6.43 9.13 2.36
C ILE A 43 6.50 8.45 3.73
N ALA A 44 6.26 9.24 4.78
CA ALA A 44 6.14 8.69 6.13
C ALA A 44 4.87 7.86 6.23
N LEU A 45 5.02 6.54 6.36
CA LEU A 45 3.91 5.61 6.54
C LEU A 45 3.68 5.33 8.04
N PRO A 46 2.45 4.94 8.44
CA PRO A 46 2.17 4.54 9.81
C PRO A 46 3.12 3.41 10.25
N PRO A 47 3.59 3.42 11.51
CA PRO A 47 4.62 2.49 11.97
C PRO A 47 4.15 1.03 11.97
N GLN A 48 2.84 0.82 12.10
CA GLN A 48 2.25 -0.51 12.12
C GLN A 48 1.80 -0.90 10.70
N PRO A 49 2.34 -2.01 10.15
CA PRO A 49 1.82 -2.58 8.92
C PRO A 49 0.40 -3.11 9.16
N MET A 50 -0.33 -3.39 8.09
CA MET A 50 -1.67 -3.93 8.22
C MET A 50 -1.63 -5.42 8.56
N ASP A 51 -2.48 -5.83 9.50
CA ASP A 51 -2.71 -7.24 9.82
C ASP A 51 -3.87 -7.77 8.98
N ALA A 52 -3.58 -8.66 8.03
CA ALA A 52 -4.59 -9.24 7.14
C ALA A 52 -5.64 -10.13 7.86
N SER A 53 -5.43 -10.48 9.13
CA SER A 53 -6.43 -11.21 9.92
C SER A 53 -7.61 -10.32 10.36
N ASP A 54 -7.39 -9.01 10.44
CA ASP A 54 -8.40 -8.02 10.79
C ASP A 54 -9.50 -7.96 9.70
N PRO A 55 -10.80 -8.04 10.06
CA PRO A 55 -11.90 -7.99 9.11
C PRO A 55 -11.95 -6.69 8.28
N ASP A 56 -11.57 -5.54 8.84
CA ASP A 56 -11.55 -4.26 8.13
C ASP A 56 -10.43 -4.25 7.09
N ILE A 57 -9.27 -4.83 7.43
CA ILE A 57 -8.16 -5.00 6.49
C ILE A 57 -8.54 -5.95 5.35
N ARG A 58 -9.28 -7.03 5.60
CA ARG A 58 -9.77 -7.91 4.53
C ARG A 58 -10.70 -7.19 3.56
N GLN A 59 -11.60 -6.35 4.06
CA GLN A 59 -12.43 -5.52 3.18
C GLN A 59 -11.58 -4.54 2.36
N LEU A 60 -10.51 -3.98 2.94
CA LEU A 60 -9.57 -3.16 2.18
C LEU A 60 -8.85 -3.95 1.09
N LEU A 61 -8.47 -5.20 1.34
CA LEU A 61 -7.82 -6.07 0.35
C LEU A 61 -8.78 -6.39 -0.80
N THR A 62 -10.04 -6.74 -0.49
CA THR A 62 -11.06 -6.90 -1.53
C THR A 62 -11.27 -5.58 -2.31
N LYS A 63 -11.26 -4.44 -1.62
CA LYS A 63 -11.41 -3.12 -2.26
C LYS A 63 -10.20 -2.77 -3.12
N SER A 64 -8.99 -3.14 -2.69
CA SER A 64 -7.74 -3.06 -3.43
C SER A 64 -7.86 -3.80 -4.76
N GLU A 65 -8.15 -5.10 -4.71
CA GLU A 65 -8.34 -5.94 -5.90
C GLU A 65 -9.37 -5.30 -6.86
N GLN A 66 -10.49 -4.84 -6.31
CA GLN A 66 -11.48 -4.17 -7.13
C GLN A 66 -10.94 -2.87 -7.73
N LEU A 67 -10.33 -1.97 -6.94
CA LEU A 67 -9.97 -0.61 -7.32
C LEU A 67 -8.70 -0.50 -8.16
N THR A 68 -7.71 -1.33 -7.89
CA THR A 68 -6.33 -1.09 -8.35
C THR A 68 -5.87 -2.08 -9.40
N LEU A 69 -6.55 -3.23 -9.58
CA LEU A 69 -6.25 -4.19 -10.65
C LEU A 69 -6.52 -3.57 -12.03
N PRO A 70 -5.48 -3.37 -12.86
CA PRO A 70 -5.68 -3.16 -14.28
C PRO A 70 -6.11 -4.50 -14.86
N ARG A 71 -7.40 -4.68 -15.18
CA ARG A 71 -7.91 -5.87 -15.90
C ARG A 71 -7.21 -6.16 -17.24
N GLU A 72 -6.35 -5.27 -17.71
CA GLU A 72 -5.73 -5.30 -19.04
C GLU A 72 -4.32 -5.89 -19.07
N VAL A 73 -3.63 -6.03 -17.91
CA VAL A 73 -2.32 -6.69 -17.87
C VAL A 73 -2.53 -8.08 -17.27
N GLU A 74 -2.89 -9.04 -18.11
CA GLU A 74 -2.95 -10.45 -17.73
C GLU A 74 -1.61 -10.84 -17.07
N GLY A 75 -1.66 -11.27 -15.81
CA GLY A 75 -0.50 -11.76 -15.05
C GLY A 75 0.12 -10.78 -14.04
N GLU A 76 -0.29 -9.50 -14.00
CA GLU A 76 0.06 -8.63 -12.87
C GLU A 76 -0.95 -8.82 -11.72
N GLY A 77 -0.56 -9.59 -10.71
CA GLY A 77 -1.31 -9.69 -9.45
C GLY A 77 -1.49 -8.33 -8.75
N SER A 78 -2.43 -8.26 -7.82
CA SER A 78 -2.68 -7.07 -7.00
C SER A 78 -1.44 -6.66 -6.21
N LEU A 79 -1.34 -5.38 -5.83
CA LEU A 79 -0.22 -4.92 -5.02
C LEU A 79 -0.16 -5.64 -3.66
N SER A 80 -1.32 -5.98 -3.10
CA SER A 80 -1.43 -6.78 -1.88
C SER A 80 -0.87 -8.19 -2.00
N GLU A 81 -1.06 -8.84 -3.16
CA GLU A 81 -0.52 -10.19 -3.39
C GLU A 81 1.00 -10.14 -3.58
N ARG A 82 1.49 -9.13 -4.29
CA ARG A 82 2.89 -9.08 -4.74
C ARG A 82 3.86 -8.45 -3.74
N CYS A 83 3.35 -7.72 -2.75
CA CYS A 83 4.22 -7.01 -1.82
C CYS A 83 4.94 -7.98 -0.88
N GLY A 84 6.27 -8.02 -0.96
CA GLY A 84 7.12 -8.88 -0.12
C GLY A 84 7.47 -10.24 -0.74
N GLU A 85 7.04 -10.52 -1.97
CA GLU A 85 7.42 -11.76 -2.69
C GLU A 85 8.95 -11.94 -2.74
N ASP A 86 9.67 -10.86 -3.07
CA ASP A 86 11.14 -10.89 -3.25
C ASP A 86 11.92 -11.13 -1.94
N ASP A 87 11.31 -10.90 -0.76
CA ASP A 87 11.96 -11.12 0.53
C ASP A 87 11.93 -12.60 0.96
N THR A 88 11.08 -13.43 0.33
CA THR A 88 10.92 -14.85 0.68
C THR A 88 11.98 -15.76 0.04
N GLU A 89 12.65 -15.33 -1.03
CA GLU A 89 13.64 -16.16 -1.73
C GLU A 89 14.97 -16.35 -0.97
N ALA A 90 15.18 -15.65 0.16
CA ALA A 90 16.41 -15.78 0.93
C ALA A 90 16.38 -16.85 2.03
N GLU A 91 15.21 -17.44 2.36
CA GLU A 91 15.15 -18.55 3.31
C GLU A 91 15.47 -19.86 2.58
N ALA A 92 16.78 -20.06 2.35
CA ALA A 92 17.31 -21.27 1.72
C ALA A 92 16.71 -22.51 2.40
N ILE A 93 15.82 -23.20 1.69
CA ILE A 93 15.26 -24.47 2.15
C ILE A 93 16.44 -25.38 2.48
N PRO A 94 16.56 -25.88 3.73
CA PRO A 94 17.67 -26.74 4.10
C PRO A 94 17.73 -27.93 3.15
N ALA A 95 18.91 -28.13 2.54
CA ALA A 95 19.16 -29.21 1.61
C ALA A 95 18.78 -30.55 2.24
N GLY A 96 17.63 -31.11 1.85
CA GLY A 96 17.13 -32.37 2.43
C GLY A 96 15.61 -32.52 2.46
N GLN A 97 14.83 -31.46 2.27
CA GLN A 97 13.37 -31.59 2.09
C GLN A 97 13.05 -32.03 0.66
N VAL A 98 12.61 -33.28 0.53
CA VAL A 98 12.14 -33.86 -0.73
C VAL A 98 10.77 -33.26 -1.04
N SER A 99 10.72 -32.26 -1.93
CA SER A 99 9.47 -31.75 -2.47
C SER A 99 8.68 -32.89 -3.13
N ALA A 100 7.42 -33.04 -2.75
CA ALA A 100 6.52 -33.99 -3.41
C ALA A 100 6.45 -33.67 -4.92
N PRO A 101 6.37 -34.68 -5.80
CA PRO A 101 6.29 -34.45 -7.23
C PRO A 101 5.02 -33.64 -7.56
N PRO A 102 5.10 -32.61 -8.41
CA PRO A 102 3.94 -31.81 -8.77
C PRO A 102 2.90 -32.68 -9.49
N SER A 103 1.65 -32.58 -9.02
CA SER A 103 0.49 -33.17 -9.69
C SER A 103 0.38 -32.59 -11.11
N SER A 104 0.43 -33.45 -12.13
CA SER A 104 0.04 -33.15 -13.52
C SER A 104 0.64 -31.87 -14.13
N TYR A 105 1.94 -31.87 -14.39
CA TYR A 105 2.57 -30.90 -15.29
C TYR A 105 2.18 -31.23 -16.75
N ASP A 106 1.49 -30.32 -17.44
CA ASP A 106 1.31 -30.40 -18.90
C ASP A 106 2.56 -29.82 -19.58
N PRO A 107 3.44 -30.65 -20.17
CA PRO A 107 4.69 -30.19 -20.79
C PRO A 107 4.47 -29.32 -22.03
N SER A 108 3.23 -29.19 -22.49
CA SER A 108 2.83 -28.38 -23.65
C SER A 108 2.56 -26.91 -23.28
N SER A 109 2.38 -26.62 -21.98
CA SER A 109 2.11 -25.26 -21.51
C SER A 109 3.42 -24.49 -21.37
N THR A 110 3.60 -23.47 -22.21
CA THR A 110 4.68 -22.49 -21.98
C THR A 110 4.34 -21.77 -20.67
N PRO A 111 5.24 -21.73 -19.67
CA PRO A 111 4.98 -21.00 -18.45
C PRO A 111 4.64 -19.55 -18.80
N PRO A 112 3.64 -18.94 -18.15
CA PRO A 112 3.42 -17.51 -18.32
C PRO A 112 4.72 -16.76 -17.98
N PRO A 113 5.03 -15.66 -18.69
CA PRO A 113 6.22 -14.89 -18.37
C PRO A 113 6.17 -14.45 -16.90
N SER A 114 7.27 -14.67 -16.18
CA SER A 114 7.39 -14.18 -14.80
C SER A 114 7.11 -12.68 -14.77
N PRO A 115 6.33 -12.19 -13.79
CA PRO A 115 6.06 -10.77 -13.69
C PRO A 115 7.38 -10.00 -13.47
N PRO A 116 7.46 -8.73 -13.89
CA PRO A 116 8.65 -7.91 -13.64
C PRO A 116 8.89 -7.77 -12.14
N PRO A 117 10.15 -7.69 -11.67
CA PRO A 117 10.47 -7.56 -10.26
C PRO A 117 9.79 -6.32 -9.65
N MET A 118 9.45 -6.39 -8.37
CA MET A 118 8.83 -5.27 -7.67
C MET A 118 9.86 -4.15 -7.46
N PRO A 119 9.48 -2.88 -7.61
CA PRO A 119 10.36 -1.77 -7.24
C PRO A 119 10.58 -1.74 -5.73
N GLU A 120 11.65 -1.08 -5.26
CA GLU A 120 11.92 -0.90 -3.83
C GLU A 120 10.71 -0.29 -3.10
N GLN A 121 10.04 0.65 -3.76
CA GLN A 121 8.80 1.25 -3.27
C GLN A 121 7.79 1.45 -4.40
N ARG A 122 6.53 1.13 -4.13
CA ARG A 122 5.40 1.39 -5.01
C ARG A 122 4.28 2.06 -4.24
N TYR A 123 3.76 3.15 -4.76
CA TYR A 123 2.61 3.88 -4.21
C TYR A 123 1.50 3.94 -5.24
N ILE A 124 0.27 3.65 -4.84
CA ILE A 124 -0.92 3.73 -5.69
C ILE A 124 -1.95 4.61 -4.99
N ALA A 125 -2.59 5.50 -5.74
CA ALA A 125 -3.81 6.17 -5.29
C ALA A 125 -4.88 6.10 -6.38
N VAL A 126 -6.10 5.78 -5.99
CA VAL A 126 -7.31 5.90 -6.79
C VAL A 126 -8.15 7.01 -6.18
N LEU A 127 -8.34 8.09 -6.93
CA LEU A 127 -9.04 9.29 -6.48
C LEU A 127 -10.31 9.49 -7.31
N GLY A 128 -11.46 9.60 -6.65
CA GLY A 128 -12.68 10.07 -7.27
C GLY A 128 -12.67 11.58 -7.49
N HIS A 129 -13.58 12.10 -8.31
CA HIS A 129 -13.82 13.54 -8.37
C HIS A 129 -14.52 14.03 -7.10
N GLY A 130 -14.39 15.33 -6.82
CA GLY A 130 -15.06 15.99 -5.69
C GLY A 130 -16.55 16.30 -5.97
N PRO A 131 -17.17 17.19 -5.16
CA PRO A 131 -18.62 17.43 -5.12
C PRO A 131 -19.28 17.88 -6.43
N LEU A 132 -18.51 18.60 -7.26
CA LEU A 132 -19.04 19.44 -8.33
C LEU A 132 -18.61 19.01 -9.73
N GLY A 133 -17.91 17.89 -9.87
CA GLY A 133 -17.45 17.42 -11.17
C GLY A 133 -17.63 15.92 -11.35
N GLY A 134 -17.58 15.51 -12.62
CA GLY A 134 -18.15 14.26 -13.10
C GLY A 134 -17.58 12.98 -12.49
N ARG A 135 -18.02 11.83 -13.00
CA ARG A 135 -17.65 10.47 -12.55
C ARG A 135 -16.19 10.09 -12.88
N GLU A 136 -15.35 11.08 -13.15
CA GLU A 136 -13.96 10.90 -13.52
C GLU A 136 -13.16 10.48 -12.28
N THR A 137 -12.43 9.38 -12.43
CA THR A 137 -11.50 8.92 -11.42
C THR A 137 -10.11 8.95 -11.99
N ARG A 138 -9.11 9.14 -11.15
CA ARG A 138 -7.71 9.04 -11.56
C ARG A 138 -7.02 8.02 -10.70
N ARG A 139 -6.36 7.08 -11.36
CA ARG A 139 -5.41 6.19 -10.73
C ARG A 139 -4.01 6.70 -11.02
N ILE A 140 -3.26 7.02 -9.97
CA ILE A 140 -1.83 7.29 -10.06
C ILE A 140 -1.07 6.12 -9.45
N GLN A 141 0.01 5.71 -10.11
CA GLN A 141 1.00 4.78 -9.58
C GLN A 141 2.39 5.40 -9.70
N ILE A 142 3.18 5.25 -8.64
CA ILE A 142 4.54 5.75 -8.54
C ILE A 142 5.42 4.58 -8.11
N ASP A 143 6.29 4.15 -9.01
CA ASP A 143 7.33 3.16 -8.72
C ASP A 143 8.63 3.93 -8.49
N ILE A 144 9.28 3.72 -7.35
CA ILE A 144 10.53 4.39 -6.97
C ILE A 144 11.65 3.36 -6.98
N ASP A 145 12.73 3.73 -7.66
CA ASP A 145 13.95 2.96 -7.78
C ASP A 145 15.15 3.92 -7.65
N GLY A 146 15.78 3.90 -6.48
CA GLY A 146 16.83 4.86 -6.12
C GLY A 146 16.36 6.32 -6.20
N GLU A 147 17.03 7.12 -7.04
CA GLU A 147 16.75 8.54 -7.21
C GLU A 147 15.73 8.85 -8.32
N GLN A 148 15.15 7.83 -8.94
CA GLN A 148 14.19 7.97 -10.04
C GLN A 148 12.82 7.45 -9.64
N ALA A 149 11.79 8.08 -10.19
CA ALA A 149 10.41 7.66 -10.06
C ALA A 149 9.76 7.50 -11.43
N ARG A 150 9.09 6.36 -11.63
CA ARG A 150 8.23 6.10 -12.77
C ARG A 150 6.78 6.33 -12.36
N ILE A 151 6.15 7.33 -12.98
CA ILE A 151 4.79 7.75 -12.67
C ILE A 151 3.89 7.32 -13.81
N ARG A 152 2.77 6.68 -13.45
CA ARG A 152 1.73 6.24 -14.36
C ARG A 152 0.41 6.83 -13.89
N VAL A 153 -0.23 7.63 -14.73
CA VAL A 153 -1.55 8.19 -14.46
C VAL A 153 -2.53 7.63 -15.48
N ARG A 154 -3.63 7.08 -14.98
CA ARG A 154 -4.72 6.55 -15.77
C ARG A 154 -6.00 7.27 -15.39
N ASP A 155 -6.65 7.89 -16.37
CA ASP A 155 -8.03 8.33 -16.20
C ASP A 155 -8.94 7.08 -16.24
N GLY A 156 -9.78 6.94 -15.22
CA GLY A 156 -10.74 5.85 -15.09
C GLY A 156 -12.18 6.37 -15.06
N ASP A 157 -13.10 5.55 -15.58
CA ASP A 157 -14.52 5.68 -15.28
C ASP A 157 -14.86 4.58 -14.26
N VAL A 158 -15.05 4.95 -12.99
CA VAL A 158 -15.45 3.99 -11.96
C VAL A 158 -16.86 3.44 -12.22
N SER A 159 -17.64 4.08 -13.10
CA SER A 159 -18.98 3.60 -13.50
C SER A 159 -18.96 2.25 -14.21
N LEU A 160 -17.80 1.80 -14.70
CA LEU A 160 -17.64 0.51 -15.39
C LEU A 160 -17.82 -0.72 -14.49
N ARG A 161 -18.01 -0.54 -13.17
CA ARG A 161 -18.06 -1.64 -12.20
C ARG A 161 -19.42 -2.27 -12.00
N PHE A 162 -20.51 -1.56 -12.31
CA PHE A 162 -21.87 -2.03 -12.06
C PHE A 162 -22.69 -2.25 -13.33
N GLN A 163 -22.12 -1.98 -14.51
CA GLN A 163 -22.81 -2.29 -15.76
C GLN A 163 -22.41 -3.69 -16.26
N PRO A 164 -23.39 -4.58 -16.54
CA PRO A 164 -23.10 -5.84 -17.19
C PRO A 164 -22.42 -5.59 -18.56
N PRO A 165 -21.50 -6.46 -18.98
CA PRO A 165 -20.83 -6.33 -20.27
C PRO A 165 -21.85 -6.62 -21.38
N PRO A 166 -22.35 -5.62 -22.12
CA PRO A 166 -22.10 -5.69 -23.56
C PRO A 166 -22.06 -4.36 -24.34
N VAL A 167 -21.96 -3.17 -23.73
CA VAL A 167 -21.89 -1.91 -24.51
C VAL A 167 -20.87 -0.93 -23.93
N LEU A 168 -19.62 -1.37 -23.84
CA LEU A 168 -18.50 -0.46 -23.69
C LEU A 168 -17.91 -0.23 -25.07
N GLU A 169 -18.40 0.82 -25.75
CA GLU A 169 -17.50 1.53 -26.66
C GLU A 169 -16.29 1.91 -25.80
N ALA A 170 -15.22 1.12 -25.96
CA ALA A 170 -14.03 1.17 -25.14
C ALA A 170 -13.42 2.56 -25.29
N ARG A 171 -13.85 3.50 -24.43
CA ARG A 171 -13.19 4.77 -24.27
C ARG A 171 -11.83 4.41 -23.73
N GLN A 172 -10.85 4.30 -24.64
CA GLN A 172 -9.53 3.81 -24.28
C GLN A 172 -9.05 4.64 -23.09
N PRO A 173 -8.73 3.98 -21.96
CA PRO A 173 -8.27 4.68 -20.78
C PRO A 173 -7.11 5.58 -21.18
N ARG A 174 -7.18 6.86 -20.84
CA ARG A 174 -6.09 7.77 -21.13
C ARG A 174 -4.96 7.43 -20.18
N TYR A 175 -3.81 7.12 -20.74
CA TYR A 175 -2.62 6.71 -20.02
C TYR A 175 -1.51 7.72 -20.25
N ALA A 176 -0.92 8.21 -19.17
CA ALA A 176 0.29 9.02 -19.19
C ALA A 176 1.35 8.33 -18.35
N GLU A 177 2.54 8.11 -18.92
CA GLU A 177 3.70 7.58 -18.22
C GLU A 177 4.88 8.52 -18.39
N ARG A 178 5.60 8.76 -17.29
CA ARG A 178 6.82 9.58 -17.28
C ARG A 178 7.80 9.06 -16.24
N ARG A 179 9.08 9.20 -16.53
CA ARG A 179 10.16 9.03 -15.55
C ARG A 179 10.68 10.40 -15.15
N VAL A 180 10.86 10.62 -13.85
CA VAL A 180 11.36 11.87 -13.31
C VAL A 180 12.30 11.64 -12.13
N PRO A 181 13.21 12.59 -11.86
CA PRO A 181 13.98 12.58 -10.62
C PRO A 181 13.05 12.63 -9.40
N LEU A 182 13.37 11.87 -8.35
CA LEU A 182 12.57 11.79 -7.15
C LEU A 182 12.36 13.17 -6.49
N ALA A 183 13.37 14.03 -6.55
CA ALA A 183 13.31 15.40 -6.06
C ALA A 183 12.21 16.25 -6.75
N ALA A 184 11.90 15.98 -8.02
CA ALA A 184 10.84 16.68 -8.75
C ALA A 184 9.43 16.36 -8.21
N LEU A 185 9.30 15.31 -7.39
CA LEU A 185 8.05 14.93 -6.75
C LEU A 185 7.88 15.47 -5.34
N ALA A 186 8.76 16.33 -4.85
CA ALA A 186 8.63 16.91 -3.50
C ALA A 186 7.24 17.53 -3.24
N PRO A 187 6.64 18.36 -4.13
CA PRO A 187 5.30 18.90 -3.88
C PRO A 187 4.20 17.84 -3.81
N LEU A 188 4.34 16.75 -4.59
CA LEU A 188 3.39 15.63 -4.54
C LEU A 188 3.58 14.84 -3.25
N ARG A 189 4.83 14.57 -2.86
CA ARG A 189 5.20 13.89 -1.62
C ARG A 189 4.58 14.59 -0.43
N ASP A 190 4.73 15.91 -0.35
CA ASP A 190 4.26 16.70 0.78
C ASP A 190 2.73 16.62 0.90
N ALA A 191 2.00 16.71 -0.22
CA ALA A 191 0.54 16.55 -0.24
C ALA A 191 0.09 15.11 0.11
N TRP A 192 0.80 14.10 -0.38
CA TRP A 192 0.48 12.69 -0.11
C TRP A 192 0.85 12.29 1.33
N SER A 193 1.85 12.93 1.94
CA SER A 193 2.30 12.65 3.31
C SER A 193 1.40 13.27 4.38
N ALA A 194 0.31 13.94 4.00
CA ALA A 194 -0.63 14.52 4.94
C ALA A 194 -1.14 13.44 5.94
N PRO A 195 -1.00 13.65 7.26
CA PRO A 195 -1.38 12.65 8.26
C PRO A 195 -2.84 12.18 8.12
N GLU A 196 -3.74 13.06 7.75
CA GLU A 196 -5.16 12.77 7.53
C GLU A 196 -5.36 11.66 6.49
N LEU A 197 -4.46 11.52 5.51
CA LEU A 197 -4.53 10.48 4.48
C LEU A 197 -4.07 9.11 5.00
N TRP A 198 -3.16 9.05 5.98
CA TRP A 198 -2.53 7.79 6.39
C TRP A 198 -2.80 7.36 7.84
N THR A 199 -2.94 8.30 8.76
CA THR A 199 -3.06 8.04 10.19
C THR A 199 -4.49 8.17 10.72
N ALA A 200 -5.39 8.83 9.99
CA ALA A 200 -6.80 8.90 10.37
C ALA A 200 -7.43 7.48 10.46
N GLY A 201 -8.37 7.33 11.41
CA GLY A 201 -9.07 6.07 11.62
C GLY A 201 -9.76 5.60 10.35
N GLN A 202 -9.68 4.30 10.06
CA GLN A 202 -10.36 3.75 8.90
C GLN A 202 -11.87 3.72 9.15
N ARG A 203 -12.62 4.08 8.12
CA ARG A 203 -14.07 3.84 8.07
C ARG A 203 -14.34 3.21 6.72
N SER A 204 -14.39 1.88 6.66
CA SER A 204 -14.86 1.15 5.49
C SER A 204 -16.39 1.29 5.39
N ALA A 205 -16.88 2.51 5.19
CA ALA A 205 -18.26 2.67 4.77
C ALA A 205 -18.36 2.17 3.32
N ALA A 206 -19.43 1.44 3.03
CA ALA A 206 -19.80 1.05 1.67
C ALA A 206 -20.18 2.29 0.86
N TRP A 207 -19.17 3.09 0.49
CA TRP A 207 -19.24 4.29 -0.34
C TRP A 207 -20.06 5.40 0.32
N CYS A 208 -19.82 6.65 -0.08
CA CYS A 208 -20.65 7.75 0.41
C CYS A 208 -22.05 7.63 -0.22
N ALA A 209 -22.92 6.80 0.37
CA ALA A 209 -24.27 6.52 -0.15
C ALA A 209 -25.09 7.80 -0.40
N ASP A 210 -24.76 8.88 0.32
CA ASP A 210 -25.50 10.13 0.31
C ASP A 210 -24.93 11.20 -0.64
N ASN A 211 -23.84 10.95 -1.38
CA ASN A 211 -23.22 11.97 -2.23
C ASN A 211 -23.05 13.33 -1.52
N HIS A 212 -22.51 13.33 -0.29
CA HIS A 212 -22.25 14.56 0.50
C HIS A 212 -21.23 15.52 -0.14
N GLY A 213 -20.87 15.26 -1.40
CA GLY A 213 -19.92 16.09 -2.10
C GLY A 213 -18.49 15.89 -1.62
N LEU A 214 -18.21 14.76 -0.99
CA LEU A 214 -16.88 14.44 -0.49
C LEU A 214 -16.14 13.64 -1.56
N ARG A 215 -14.87 13.98 -1.77
CA ARG A 215 -13.96 13.21 -2.60
C ARG A 215 -13.65 11.89 -1.92
N GLU A 216 -13.69 10.83 -2.70
CA GLU A 216 -13.29 9.49 -2.29
C GLU A 216 -11.85 9.21 -2.74
N ALA A 217 -11.12 8.49 -1.91
CA ALA A 217 -9.76 8.09 -2.22
C ALA A 217 -9.43 6.73 -1.61
N PHE A 218 -8.66 5.94 -2.35
CA PHE A 218 -8.06 4.70 -1.88
C PHE A 218 -6.57 4.75 -2.14
N PHE A 219 -5.78 4.42 -1.14
CA PHE A 219 -4.32 4.47 -1.17
C PHE A 219 -3.75 3.09 -0.92
N GLU A 220 -2.66 2.78 -1.59
CA GLU A 220 -1.82 1.62 -1.32
C GLU A 220 -0.35 2.02 -1.36
N ALA A 221 0.46 1.32 -0.58
CA ALA A 221 1.90 1.38 -0.67
C ALA A 221 2.49 0.00 -0.41
N CYS A 222 3.53 -0.34 -1.17
CA CYS A 222 4.46 -1.41 -0.84
C CYS A 222 5.83 -0.77 -0.68
N VAL A 223 6.39 -0.82 0.52
CA VAL A 223 7.67 -0.16 0.84
C VAL A 223 8.56 -1.18 1.50
N TYR A 224 9.62 -1.61 0.80
CA TYR A 224 10.55 -2.63 1.29
C TYR A 224 9.82 -3.89 1.80
N GLY A 225 8.92 -4.43 0.95
CA GLY A 225 8.14 -5.64 1.25
C GLY A 225 6.97 -5.43 2.23
N ARG A 226 6.77 -4.23 2.77
CA ARG A 226 5.69 -3.95 3.73
C ARG A 226 4.50 -3.30 3.02
N TYR A 227 3.35 -3.95 3.12
CA TYR A 227 2.11 -3.50 2.51
C TYR A 227 1.28 -2.58 3.43
N TYR A 228 0.76 -1.51 2.84
CA TYR A 228 -0.08 -0.52 3.49
C TYR A 228 -1.24 -0.17 2.56
N ALA A 229 -2.44 0.01 3.10
CA ALA A 229 -3.58 0.53 2.38
C ALA A 229 -4.45 1.38 3.28
N ARG A 230 -5.11 2.38 2.69
CA ARG A 230 -6.03 3.27 3.38
C ARG A 230 -7.20 3.62 2.49
N ASP A 231 -8.39 3.47 3.06
CA ASP A 231 -9.61 4.00 2.49
C ASP A 231 -9.93 5.35 3.13
N ARG A 232 -10.16 6.34 2.29
CA ARG A 232 -10.54 7.71 2.63
C ARG A 232 -11.83 8.08 1.91
N ALA A 233 -12.79 7.18 1.94
CA ALA A 233 -14.16 7.48 1.60
C ALA A 233 -14.81 8.35 2.70
N CYS A 234 -15.44 9.45 2.30
CA CYS A 234 -16.30 10.28 3.15
C CYS A 234 -15.64 10.93 4.38
N ASP A 235 -14.31 11.00 4.43
CA ASP A 235 -13.62 11.66 5.54
C ASP A 235 -13.54 13.17 5.31
N ARG A 236 -14.26 13.94 6.12
CA ARG A 236 -14.26 15.40 6.07
C ARG A 236 -12.89 16.00 6.38
N ALA A 237 -12.13 15.40 7.29
CA ALA A 237 -10.79 15.87 7.64
C ALA A 237 -9.80 15.67 6.48
N ALA A 238 -10.02 14.64 5.66
CA ALA A 238 -9.17 14.35 4.52
C ALA A 238 -9.47 15.22 3.28
N GLN A 239 -10.58 15.96 3.22
CA GLN A 239 -11.01 16.60 1.97
C GLN A 239 -10.04 17.63 1.41
N GLU A 240 -9.51 18.50 2.26
CA GLU A 240 -8.55 19.51 1.84
C GLU A 240 -7.21 18.88 1.41
N PRO A 241 -6.60 17.97 2.18
CA PRO A 241 -5.46 17.18 1.72
C PRO A 241 -5.71 16.45 0.39
N LEU A 242 -6.90 15.85 0.22
CA LEU A 242 -7.27 15.17 -1.01
C LEU A 242 -7.43 16.13 -2.20
N ALA A 243 -7.94 17.34 -1.98
CA ALA A 243 -8.03 18.36 -3.02
C ALA A 243 -6.64 18.85 -3.45
N GLN A 244 -5.73 19.06 -2.49
CA GLN A 244 -4.34 19.42 -2.77
C GLN A 244 -3.63 18.31 -3.55
N LEU A 245 -3.76 17.05 -3.09
CA LEU A 245 -3.19 15.90 -3.78
C LEU A 245 -3.72 15.75 -5.20
N TRP A 246 -5.04 15.90 -5.39
CA TRP A 246 -5.66 15.89 -6.71
C TRP A 246 -5.07 16.96 -7.64
N ALA A 247 -4.94 18.20 -7.16
CA ALA A 247 -4.35 19.29 -7.93
C ALA A 247 -2.92 18.95 -8.40
N ARG A 248 -2.08 18.38 -7.52
CA ARG A 248 -0.73 17.93 -7.88
C ARG A 248 -0.72 16.82 -8.93
N ILE A 249 -1.66 15.88 -8.84
CA ILE A 249 -1.79 14.80 -9.83
C ILE A 249 -2.23 15.36 -11.20
N VAL A 250 -3.13 16.35 -11.21
CA VAL A 250 -3.54 17.04 -12.43
C VAL A 250 -2.38 17.80 -13.08
N GLU A 251 -1.53 18.47 -12.29
CA GLU A 251 -0.32 19.13 -12.78
C GLU A 251 0.69 18.16 -13.42
N LEU A 252 0.81 16.95 -12.86
CA LEU A 252 1.75 15.93 -13.36
C LEU A 252 1.30 15.27 -14.67
N ALA A 253 -0.01 15.20 -14.89
CA ALA A 253 -0.64 14.60 -16.05
C ALA A 253 -1.82 15.48 -16.49
N PRO A 254 -1.54 16.60 -17.19
CA PRO A 254 -2.59 17.45 -17.74
C PRO A 254 -3.44 16.63 -18.70
N ALA A 255 -4.74 16.94 -18.79
CA ALA A 255 -5.60 16.30 -19.76
C ALA A 255 -5.02 16.47 -21.18
N PRO A 256 -5.02 15.42 -22.02
CA PRO A 256 -4.63 15.60 -23.42
C PRO A 256 -5.58 16.63 -24.06
N PRO A 257 -5.10 17.38 -25.06
CA PRO A 257 -5.93 18.35 -25.75
C PRO A 257 -7.22 17.69 -26.27
N PRO A 258 -8.34 18.42 -26.35
CA PRO A 258 -9.56 17.89 -26.93
C PRO A 258 -9.26 17.31 -28.31
N ARG A 259 -9.86 16.15 -28.64
CA ARG A 259 -9.74 15.61 -30.00
C ARG A 259 -10.23 16.69 -30.96
N ALA A 260 -9.42 17.02 -31.96
CA ALA A 260 -9.85 17.88 -33.04
C ALA A 260 -11.14 17.27 -33.66
N PRO A 261 -12.13 18.11 -33.99
CA PRO A 261 -13.41 17.66 -34.54
C PRO A 261 -13.24 16.90 -35.86
#